data_AF-A0A972IA96-F1
#
_entry.id   AF-A0A972IA96-F1
#
_cell.length_a   1.000
_cell.length_b   1.000
_cell.length_c   1.000
_cell.angle_alpha   90.00
_cell.angle_beta   90.00
_cell.angle_gamma   90.00
#
_symmetry.space_group_name_H-M   'P 1'
#
loop_
_entity.id
_entity.type
_entity.pdbx_description
1 polymer ?
#
loop_
_entity_poly.entity_id
_entity_poly.type
_entity_poly.pdbx_seq_one_letter_code
_entity_poly.pdbx_strand_id
1 'polypeptide(L)'
;MSGARMVWIDMEMSGLDPERERILEIAAIVTDGDLEVVAEGPEIVVHQPESVLEAMDDWNKTHHGASGLIERVRASTVSEEEAEARILEFLAAHVAPRTAPLAGNSVHQDRRFLARYMPQLEAFLHYRIVDVSTVKELCGRWYPDAYRGRPNKKNVHRALDDIRESIEELRYYRSAIFR
;
A
#
# COMPACT_ATOMS: atom_id res chain seq x y z
N MET A 1 19.03 15.21 1.00
CA MET A 1 18.27 13.94 0.94
C MET A 1 17.07 14.01 -0.01
N SER A 2 16.79 15.11 -0.72
CA SER A 2 15.64 15.23 -1.64
C SER A 2 15.61 14.16 -2.75
N GLY A 3 16.78 13.71 -3.22
CA GLY A 3 16.86 12.61 -4.20
C GLY A 3 16.66 11.20 -3.65
N ALA A 4 16.45 11.01 -2.34
CA ALA A 4 16.21 9.69 -1.75
C ALA A 4 14.78 9.24 -2.10
N ARG A 5 14.62 7.99 -2.55
CA ARG A 5 13.32 7.45 -2.98
C ARG A 5 12.53 6.88 -1.80
N MET A 6 11.21 6.92 -1.91
CA MET A 6 10.28 6.13 -1.10
C MET A 6 9.49 5.21 -2.02
N VAL A 7 9.23 3.98 -1.54
CA VAL A 7 8.40 3.01 -2.25
C VAL A 7 7.07 2.94 -1.52
N TRP A 8 6.01 3.35 -2.20
CA TRP A 8 4.65 3.32 -1.70
C TRP A 8 3.97 2.05 -2.18
N ILE A 9 3.44 1.26 -1.27
CA ILE A 9 2.67 0.05 -1.58
C ILE A 9 1.40 0.09 -0.75
N ASP A 10 0.32 -0.33 -1.37
CA ASP A 10 -0.96 -0.62 -0.74
C ASP A 10 -1.42 -1.99 -1.24
N MET A 11 -2.04 -2.75 -0.34
CA MET A 11 -2.50 -4.10 -0.60
C MET A 11 -3.93 -4.26 -0.11
N GLU A 12 -4.73 -4.94 -0.91
CA GLU A 12 -6.02 -5.45 -0.48
C GLU A 12 -5.84 -6.93 -0.09
N MET A 13 -6.36 -7.32 1.07
CA MET A 13 -6.24 -8.68 1.60
C MET A 13 -7.60 -9.29 1.88
N SER A 14 -7.65 -10.63 1.96
CA SER A 14 -8.86 -11.35 2.39
C SER A 14 -9.20 -11.13 3.87
N GLY A 15 -8.26 -10.59 4.65
CA GLY A 15 -8.45 -10.17 6.04
C GLY A 15 -7.13 -9.68 6.67
N LEU A 16 -7.06 -9.66 8.01
CA LEU A 16 -5.96 -9.01 8.75
C LEU A 16 -4.87 -9.95 9.29
N ASP A 17 -5.06 -11.26 9.21
CA ASP A 17 -4.12 -12.26 9.75
C ASP A 17 -3.31 -12.92 8.64
N PRO A 18 -2.02 -12.56 8.45
CA PRO A 18 -1.18 -13.16 7.42
C PRO A 18 -0.98 -14.68 7.58
N GLU A 19 -1.25 -15.28 8.74
CA GLU A 19 -1.15 -16.74 8.86
C GLU A 19 -2.30 -17.47 8.16
N ARG A 20 -3.42 -16.77 7.95
CA ARG A 20 -4.68 -17.33 7.43
C ARG A 20 -5.11 -16.71 6.11
N GLU A 21 -4.91 -15.42 5.98
CA GLU A 21 -5.43 -14.57 4.91
C GLU A 21 -4.41 -14.38 3.79
N ARG A 22 -4.87 -13.91 2.63
CA ARG A 22 -4.08 -13.81 1.41
C ARG A 22 -4.18 -12.44 0.75
N ILE A 23 -3.22 -12.18 -0.14
CA ILE A 23 -3.16 -10.96 -0.94
C ILE A 23 -4.15 -11.08 -2.10
N LEU A 24 -4.98 -10.06 -2.29
CA LEU A 24 -5.98 -9.97 -3.36
C LEU A 24 -5.60 -8.94 -4.43
N GLU A 25 -5.01 -7.81 -4.02
CA GLU A 25 -4.52 -6.77 -4.92
C GLU A 25 -3.24 -6.15 -4.34
N ILE A 26 -2.32 -5.73 -5.20
CA ILE A 26 -1.13 -4.97 -4.82
C ILE A 26 -0.85 -3.89 -5.86
N ALA A 27 -0.49 -2.69 -5.41
CA ALA A 27 -0.01 -1.61 -6.26
C ALA A 27 1.29 -1.01 -5.72
N ALA A 28 2.04 -0.32 -6.58
CA ALA A 28 3.25 0.39 -6.18
C ALA A 28 3.40 1.76 -6.86
N ILE A 29 3.89 2.75 -6.12
CA ILE A 29 4.35 4.05 -6.65
C ILE A 29 5.73 4.38 -6.07
N VAL A 30 6.61 4.99 -6.86
CA VAL A 30 7.87 5.55 -6.37
C VAL A 30 7.77 7.07 -6.33
N THR A 31 8.11 7.66 -5.19
CA THR A 31 8.30 9.12 -5.06
C THR A 31 9.75 9.45 -4.75
N ASP A 32 10.11 10.72 -4.93
CA ASP A 32 11.30 11.28 -4.28
C ASP A 32 11.03 11.69 -2.83
N GLY A 33 12.02 12.33 -2.20
CA GLY A 33 11.94 12.78 -0.81
C GLY A 33 11.03 13.99 -0.60
N ASP A 34 10.63 14.67 -1.69
CA ASP A 34 9.72 15.80 -1.67
C ASP A 34 8.26 15.38 -1.91
N LEU A 35 8.00 14.07 -2.06
CA LEU A 35 6.70 13.47 -2.35
C LEU A 35 6.24 13.68 -3.80
N GLU A 36 7.15 14.04 -4.70
CA GLU A 36 6.86 14.10 -6.13
C GLU A 36 6.91 12.69 -6.73
N VAL A 37 5.91 12.37 -7.55
CA VAL A 37 5.80 11.06 -8.19
C VAL A 37 6.88 10.93 -9.25
N VAL A 38 7.67 9.87 -9.15
CA VAL A 38 8.78 9.54 -10.06
C VAL A 38 8.33 8.54 -11.09
N ALA A 39 7.59 7.54 -10.65
CA ALA A 39 7.03 6.50 -11.49
C ALA A 39 5.81 5.87 -10.80
N GLU A 40 4.77 5.61 -11.59
CA GLU A 40 3.65 4.76 -11.17
C GLU A 40 3.89 3.34 -11.67
N GLY A 41 3.79 2.38 -10.75
CA GLY A 41 3.99 0.97 -11.01
C GLY A 41 2.70 0.25 -11.40
N PRO A 42 2.76 -1.09 -11.51
CA PRO A 42 1.58 -1.88 -11.84
C PRO A 42 0.61 -1.94 -10.65
N GLU A 43 -0.68 -2.01 -10.97
CA GLU A 43 -1.77 -2.44 -10.08
C GLU A 43 -2.15 -3.85 -10.50
N ILE A 44 -1.99 -4.82 -9.61
CA ILE A 44 -2.07 -6.26 -9.92
C ILE A 44 -3.09 -6.90 -9.01
N VAL A 45 -4.15 -7.46 -9.61
CA VAL A 45 -5.08 -8.34 -8.92
C VAL A 45 -4.51 -9.76 -8.92
N VAL A 46 -4.39 -10.35 -7.75
CA VAL A 46 -3.79 -11.66 -7.53
C VAL A 46 -4.89 -12.72 -7.45
N HIS A 47 -4.72 -13.82 -8.18
CA HIS A 47 -5.65 -14.93 -8.13
C HIS A 47 -5.61 -15.61 -6.75
N GLN A 48 -6.78 -15.89 -6.19
CA GLN A 48 -6.94 -16.74 -5.01
C GLN A 48 -8.06 -17.76 -5.25
N PRO A 49 -7.96 -18.98 -4.69
CA PRO A 49 -9.01 -19.98 -4.83
C PRO A 49 -10.29 -19.55 -4.13
N GLU A 50 -11.44 -20.07 -4.59
CA GLU A 50 -12.76 -19.73 -4.03
C GLU A 50 -12.83 -19.96 -2.51
N SER A 51 -12.13 -20.97 -1.99
CA SER A 51 -12.07 -21.25 -0.55
C SER A 51 -11.49 -20.10 0.28
N VAL A 52 -10.60 -19.27 -0.27
CA VAL A 52 -10.09 -18.06 0.39
C VAL A 52 -11.16 -16.98 0.39
N LEU A 53 -11.83 -16.76 -0.74
CA LEU A 53 -12.87 -15.73 -0.88
C LEU A 53 -14.10 -16.05 -0.01
N GLU A 54 -14.49 -17.33 0.07
CA GLU A 54 -15.57 -17.81 0.92
C GLU A 54 -15.24 -17.72 2.42
N ALA A 55 -13.97 -17.82 2.79
CA ALA A 55 -13.51 -17.75 4.18
C ALA A 55 -13.44 -16.32 4.75
N MET A 56 -13.48 -15.29 3.88
CA MET A 56 -13.52 -13.89 4.29
C MET A 56 -14.69 -13.59 5.24
N ASP A 57 -14.49 -12.66 6.16
CA ASP A 57 -15.57 -12.14 7.00
C ASP A 57 -16.57 -11.29 6.21
N ASP A 58 -17.69 -10.95 6.85
CA ASP A 58 -18.77 -10.20 6.21
C ASP A 58 -18.33 -8.79 5.78
N TRP A 59 -17.40 -8.19 6.51
CA TRP A 59 -16.89 -6.86 6.20
C TRP A 59 -16.09 -6.89 4.90
N ASN A 60 -15.12 -7.81 4.78
CA ASN A 60 -14.29 -7.98 3.59
C ASN A 60 -15.14 -8.39 2.38
N LYS A 61 -16.09 -9.33 2.55
CA LYS A 61 -17.02 -9.71 1.47
C LYS A 61 -17.84 -8.55 0.95
N THR A 62 -18.35 -7.70 1.85
CA THR A 62 -19.16 -6.54 1.48
C THR A 62 -18.31 -5.50 0.75
N HIS A 63 -17.14 -5.15 1.30
CA HIS A 63 -16.30 -4.09 0.74
C HIS A 63 -15.67 -4.51 -0.60
N HIS A 64 -15.05 -5.70 -0.65
CA HIS A 64 -14.45 -6.23 -1.88
C HIS A 64 -15.49 -6.61 -2.93
N GLY A 65 -16.71 -6.96 -2.51
CA GLY A 65 -17.84 -7.15 -3.41
C GLY A 65 -18.29 -5.84 -4.04
N ALA A 66 -18.41 -4.76 -3.25
CA ALA A 66 -18.83 -3.45 -3.73
C ALA A 66 -17.80 -2.79 -4.67
N SER A 67 -16.50 -3.00 -4.45
CA SER A 67 -15.45 -2.53 -5.35
C SER A 67 -15.30 -3.40 -6.61
N GLY A 68 -15.95 -4.58 -6.65
CA GLY A 68 -15.80 -5.57 -7.70
C GLY A 68 -14.49 -6.36 -7.64
N LEU A 69 -13.67 -6.19 -6.59
CA LEU A 69 -12.41 -6.90 -6.42
C LEU A 69 -12.59 -8.41 -6.38
N ILE A 70 -13.65 -8.93 -5.74
CA ILE A 70 -13.91 -10.39 -5.68
C ILE A 70 -13.98 -11.00 -7.09
N GLU A 71 -14.74 -10.40 -8.00
CA GLU A 71 -14.86 -10.91 -9.37
C GLU A 71 -13.55 -10.77 -10.15
N ARG A 72 -12.79 -9.69 -9.92
CA ARG A 72 -11.45 -9.52 -10.52
C ARG A 72 -10.48 -10.59 -10.03
N VAL A 73 -10.52 -10.95 -8.74
CA VAL A 73 -9.69 -12.03 -8.17
C VAL A 73 -10.04 -13.37 -8.80
N ARG A 74 -11.33 -13.69 -8.93
CA ARG A 74 -11.79 -14.92 -9.62
C ARG A 74 -11.34 -14.98 -11.07
N ALA A 75 -11.37 -13.85 -11.77
CA ALA A 75 -10.96 -13.75 -13.17
C ALA A 75 -9.43 -13.67 -13.37
N SER A 76 -8.67 -13.32 -12.32
CA SER A 76 -7.22 -13.21 -12.41
C SER A 76 -6.57 -14.57 -12.62
N THR A 77 -5.45 -14.56 -13.35
CA THR A 77 -4.57 -15.71 -13.55
C THR A 77 -3.17 -15.48 -12.98
N VAL A 78 -2.95 -14.35 -12.30
CA VAL A 78 -1.63 -13.95 -11.79
C VAL A 78 -1.44 -14.53 -10.39
N SER A 79 -0.34 -15.26 -10.17
CA SER A 79 0.00 -15.79 -8.84
C SER A 79 0.69 -14.75 -7.95
N GLU A 80 0.80 -15.03 -6.65
CA GLU A 80 1.55 -14.18 -5.70
C GLU A 80 3.01 -14.00 -6.15
N GLU A 81 3.66 -15.07 -6.62
CA GLU A 81 5.05 -15.04 -7.09
C GLU A 81 5.21 -14.22 -8.38
N GLU A 82 4.25 -14.30 -9.31
CA GLU A 82 4.26 -13.51 -10.53
C GLU A 82 4.01 -12.02 -10.23
N ALA A 83 3.10 -11.71 -9.31
CA ALA A 83 2.87 -10.34 -8.85
C ALA A 83 4.13 -9.77 -8.17
N GLU A 84 4.77 -10.55 -7.29
CA GLU A 84 6.05 -10.19 -6.65
C GLU A 84 7.12 -9.84 -7.69
N ALA A 85 7.31 -10.70 -8.69
CA ALA A 85 8.32 -10.51 -9.74
C ALA A 85 8.09 -9.22 -10.54
N ARG A 86 6.84 -8.94 -10.91
CA ARG A 86 6.46 -7.74 -11.69
C ARG A 86 6.68 -6.46 -10.88
N ILE A 87 6.35 -6.46 -9.58
CA ILE A 87 6.61 -5.31 -8.71
C ILE A 87 8.12 -5.12 -8.53
N LEU A 88 8.88 -6.19 -8.30
CA LEU A 88 10.34 -6.12 -8.19
C LEU A 88 11.01 -5.59 -9.45
N GLU A 89 10.59 -6.05 -10.64
CA GLU A 89 11.10 -5.56 -11.92
C GLU A 89 10.88 -4.05 -12.06
N PHE A 90 9.67 -3.58 -11.74
CA PHE A 90 9.36 -2.15 -11.72
C PHE A 90 10.27 -1.38 -10.74
N LEU A 91 10.38 -1.85 -9.50
CA LEU A 91 11.18 -1.16 -8.47
C LEU A 91 12.67 -1.12 -8.80
N ALA A 92 13.22 -2.19 -9.39
CA ALA A 92 14.63 -2.27 -9.77
C ALA A 92 15.04 -1.21 -10.81
N ALA A 93 14.10 -0.70 -11.62
CA ALA A 93 14.35 0.38 -12.56
C ALA A 93 14.49 1.77 -11.89
N HIS A 94 14.01 1.92 -10.65
CA HIS A 94 13.86 3.22 -10.00
C HIS A 94 14.58 3.35 -8.65
N VAL A 95 14.87 2.23 -8.00
CA VAL A 95 15.37 2.16 -6.62
C VAL A 95 16.48 1.12 -6.50
N ALA A 96 17.55 1.46 -5.77
CA ALA A 96 18.60 0.48 -5.46
C ALA A 96 18.16 -0.43 -4.29
N PRO A 97 18.54 -1.73 -4.29
CA PRO A 97 18.19 -2.64 -3.20
C PRO A 97 18.54 -2.07 -1.82
N ARG A 98 17.61 -2.23 -0.87
CA ARG A 98 17.73 -1.89 0.55
C ARG A 98 17.94 -0.39 0.82
N THR A 99 17.59 0.49 -0.12
CA THR A 99 17.79 1.94 0.05
C THR A 99 16.51 2.70 0.39
N ALA A 100 15.37 2.36 -0.21
CA ALA A 100 14.11 3.06 0.00
C ALA A 100 13.27 2.40 1.11
N PRO A 101 12.72 3.18 2.06
CA PRO A 101 11.73 2.67 3.00
C PRO A 101 10.40 2.40 2.30
N LEU A 102 9.64 1.49 2.89
CA LEU A 102 8.24 1.26 2.54
C LEU A 102 7.37 2.38 3.11
N ALA A 103 6.46 2.95 2.32
CA ALA A 103 5.60 4.06 2.68
C ALA A 103 4.12 3.74 2.41
N GLY A 104 3.22 4.29 3.21
CA GLY A 104 1.77 4.09 3.08
C GLY A 104 1.02 4.42 4.38
N ASN A 105 -0.31 4.30 4.36
CA ASN A 105 -1.13 4.39 5.57
C ASN A 105 -1.16 3.04 6.29
N SER A 106 -0.81 3.00 7.58
CA SER A 106 -0.83 1.77 8.37
C SER A 106 0.02 0.65 7.74
N VAL A 107 1.07 1.05 7.01
CA VAL A 107 1.83 0.21 6.08
C VAL A 107 2.61 -0.92 6.74
N HIS A 108 2.68 -0.91 8.08
CA HIS A 108 3.17 -2.05 8.84
C HIS A 108 2.32 -3.31 8.59
N GLN A 109 1.02 -3.16 8.30
CA GLN A 109 0.12 -4.27 8.01
C GLN A 109 0.47 -4.91 6.66
N ASP A 110 0.63 -4.11 5.61
CA ASP A 110 1.11 -4.56 4.30
C ASP A 110 2.46 -5.26 4.42
N ARG A 111 3.38 -4.67 5.20
CA ARG A 111 4.71 -5.26 5.44
C ARG A 111 4.64 -6.68 6.02
N ARG A 112 3.64 -6.99 6.86
CA ARG A 112 3.46 -8.35 7.41
C ARG A 112 3.07 -9.34 6.32
N PHE A 113 2.24 -8.94 5.36
CA PHE A 113 1.89 -9.77 4.20
C PHE A 113 3.06 -9.91 3.24
N LEU A 114 3.78 -8.83 2.94
CA LEU A 114 5.00 -8.87 2.12
C LEU A 114 6.02 -9.84 2.71
N ALA A 115 6.32 -9.75 4.00
CA ALA A 115 7.30 -10.63 4.65
C ALA A 115 6.99 -12.12 4.51
N ARG A 116 5.70 -12.49 4.37
CA ARG A 116 5.27 -13.88 4.27
C ARG A 116 5.07 -14.36 2.84
N TYR A 117 4.45 -13.55 2.01
CA TYR A 117 3.98 -13.95 0.68
C TYR A 117 4.81 -13.36 -0.47
N MET A 118 5.56 -12.29 -0.21
CA MET A 118 6.46 -11.65 -1.17
C MET A 118 7.83 -11.33 -0.52
N PRO A 119 8.57 -12.36 -0.05
CA PRO A 119 9.77 -12.18 0.77
C PRO A 119 10.96 -11.58 -0.01
N GLN A 120 11.04 -11.74 -1.33
CA GLN A 120 12.08 -11.12 -2.14
C GLN A 120 11.81 -9.62 -2.27
N LEU A 121 10.55 -9.23 -2.45
CA LEU A 121 10.13 -7.83 -2.42
C LEU A 121 10.37 -7.19 -1.05
N GLU A 122 10.02 -7.87 0.04
CA GLU A 122 10.30 -7.38 1.39
C GLU A 122 11.81 -7.16 1.61
N ALA A 123 12.64 -8.13 1.21
CA ALA A 123 14.09 -8.06 1.35
C ALA A 123 14.76 -7.01 0.45
N PHE A 124 14.11 -6.63 -0.66
CA PHE A 124 14.55 -5.55 -1.54
C PHE A 124 14.35 -4.17 -0.90
N LEU A 125 13.36 -4.01 -0.03
CA LEU A 125 13.07 -2.74 0.63
C LEU A 125 14.00 -2.49 1.82
N HIS A 126 14.16 -1.23 2.22
CA HIS A 126 14.83 -0.92 3.48
C HIS A 126 13.95 -1.33 4.68
N TYR A 127 14.57 -1.63 5.82
CA TYR A 127 13.86 -2.12 7.02
C TYR A 127 12.92 -1.08 7.66
N ARG A 128 13.14 0.21 7.37
CA ARG A 128 12.31 1.31 7.88
C ARG A 128 11.00 1.41 7.11
N ILE A 129 10.01 1.96 7.78
CA ILE A 129 8.74 2.38 7.17
C ILE A 129 8.53 3.88 7.37
N VAL A 130 7.80 4.48 6.45
CA VAL A 130 7.19 5.81 6.57
C VAL A 130 5.68 5.61 6.65
N ASP A 131 5.18 5.49 7.87
CA ASP A 131 3.76 5.24 8.11
C ASP A 131 3.00 6.56 8.28
N VAL A 132 2.19 6.91 7.28
CA VAL A 132 1.39 8.15 7.26
C VAL A 132 0.39 8.18 8.40
N SER A 133 -0.13 7.02 8.83
CA SER A 133 -1.06 6.92 9.96
C SER A 133 -0.40 7.33 11.28
N THR A 134 0.92 7.15 11.43
CA THR A 134 1.66 7.69 12.58
C THR A 134 1.56 9.22 12.62
N VAL A 135 1.80 9.88 11.48
CA VAL A 135 1.74 11.34 11.38
C VAL A 135 0.32 11.83 11.61
N LYS A 136 -0.69 11.13 11.07
CA LYS A 136 -2.11 11.41 11.30
C LYS A 136 -2.49 11.38 12.77
N GLU A 137 -2.08 10.35 13.50
CA GLU A 137 -2.37 10.22 14.93
C GLU A 137 -1.69 11.33 15.76
N LEU A 138 -0.46 11.71 15.41
CA LEU A 138 0.23 12.84 16.05
C LEU A 138 -0.43 14.18 15.73
N CYS A 139 -0.80 14.40 14.46
CA CYS A 139 -1.53 15.58 14.01
C CYS A 139 -2.84 15.74 14.77
N GLY A 140 -3.64 14.67 14.92
CA GLY A 140 -4.90 14.69 15.66
C GLY A 140 -4.75 15.11 17.13
N ARG A 141 -3.63 14.77 17.78
CA ARG A 141 -3.37 15.09 19.20
C ARG A 141 -2.72 16.44 19.40
N TRP A 142 -1.77 16.81 18.54
CA TRP A 142 -0.91 17.97 18.75
C TRP A 142 -1.35 19.19 17.93
N TYR A 143 -2.06 18.96 16.82
CA TYR A 143 -2.47 20.00 15.86
C TYR A 143 -3.94 19.80 15.44
N PRO A 144 -4.92 19.87 16.37
CA PRO A 144 -6.31 19.52 16.11
C PRO A 144 -6.95 20.35 14.99
N ASP A 145 -6.55 21.61 14.81
CA ASP A 145 -7.06 22.46 13.73
C ASP A 145 -6.53 22.01 12.36
N ALA A 146 -5.24 21.68 12.25
CA ALA A 146 -4.68 21.07 11.03
C ALA A 146 -5.30 19.69 10.77
N TYR A 147 -5.52 18.88 11.80
CA TYR A 147 -6.18 17.59 11.63
C TYR A 147 -7.58 17.71 10.99
N ARG A 148 -8.37 18.73 11.38
CA ARG A 148 -9.68 19.00 10.78
C ARG A 148 -9.59 19.54 9.35
N GLY A 149 -8.47 20.16 8.97
CA GLY A 149 -8.23 20.71 7.63
C GLY A 149 -7.68 19.71 6.61
N ARG A 150 -7.42 18.46 7.01
CA ARG A 150 -6.87 17.43 6.10
C ARG A 150 -7.85 17.08 4.97
N PRO A 151 -7.35 16.65 3.79
CA PRO A 151 -8.20 16.18 2.71
C PRO A 151 -9.10 15.01 3.14
N ASN A 152 -10.34 14.98 2.64
CA ASN A 152 -11.21 13.82 2.79
C ASN A 152 -10.78 12.72 1.82
N LYS A 153 -10.62 11.50 2.31
CA LYS A 153 -10.43 10.31 1.47
C LYS A 153 -11.68 10.03 0.65
N LYS A 154 -11.51 9.71 -0.63
CA LYS A 154 -12.63 9.33 -1.51
C LYS A 154 -13.04 7.87 -1.29
N ASN A 155 -12.17 7.05 -0.69
CA ASN A 155 -12.40 5.64 -0.37
C ASN A 155 -12.92 4.85 -1.59
N VAL A 156 -12.19 4.94 -2.71
CA VAL A 156 -12.51 4.21 -3.94
C VAL A 156 -12.04 2.75 -3.92
N HIS A 157 -11.31 2.33 -2.87
CA HIS A 157 -10.92 0.93 -2.59
C HIS A 157 -10.24 0.26 -3.78
N ARG A 158 -9.22 0.94 -4.30
CA ARG A 158 -8.36 0.51 -5.39
C ARG A 158 -6.94 0.84 -4.94
N ALA A 159 -6.08 -0.17 -4.88
CA ALA A 159 -4.76 -0.02 -4.27
C ALA A 159 -3.98 1.17 -4.81
N LEU A 160 -4.01 1.44 -6.13
CA LEU A 160 -3.27 2.58 -6.69
C LEU A 160 -3.86 3.93 -6.29
N ASP A 161 -5.18 4.03 -6.19
CA ASP A 161 -5.85 5.27 -5.77
C ASP A 161 -5.63 5.52 -4.27
N ASP A 162 -5.64 4.47 -3.45
CA ASP A 162 -5.35 4.56 -2.01
C ASP A 162 -3.89 4.98 -1.73
N ILE A 163 -2.93 4.56 -2.57
CA ILE A 163 -1.55 5.08 -2.53
C ILE A 163 -1.52 6.58 -2.85
N ARG A 164 -2.20 7.03 -3.90
CA ARG A 164 -2.24 8.45 -4.28
C ARG A 164 -2.84 9.30 -3.17
N GLU A 165 -3.90 8.83 -2.52
CA GLU A 165 -4.48 9.49 -1.35
C GLU A 165 -3.51 9.54 -0.17
N SER A 166 -2.75 8.47 0.07
CA SER A 166 -1.72 8.41 1.13
C SER A 166 -0.60 9.43 0.89
N ILE A 167 -0.14 9.57 -0.36
CA ILE A 167 0.87 10.55 -0.76
C ILE A 167 0.36 11.97 -0.52
N GLU A 168 -0.88 12.26 -0.94
CA GLU A 168 -1.48 13.59 -0.77
C GLU A 168 -1.74 13.91 0.70
N GLU A 169 -2.16 12.94 1.51
CA GLU A 169 -2.29 13.09 2.96
C GLU A 169 -0.94 13.45 3.61
N LEU A 170 0.15 12.78 3.20
CA LEU A 170 1.48 13.12 3.73
C LEU A 170 1.99 14.48 3.22
N ARG A 171 1.70 14.87 1.98
CA ARG A 171 1.99 16.23 1.46
C ARG A 171 1.28 17.30 2.27
N TYR A 172 0.00 17.06 2.59
CA TYR A 172 -0.76 17.94 3.46
C TYR A 172 -0.06 18.10 4.81
N TYR A 173 0.27 17.00 5.49
CA TYR A 173 0.96 17.09 6.78
C TYR A 173 2.31 17.78 6.70
N ARG A 174 3.11 17.50 5.66
CA ARG A 174 4.39 18.16 5.41
C ARG A 174 4.23 19.68 5.42
N SER A 175 3.23 20.21 4.72
CA SER A 175 2.98 21.66 4.64
C SER A 175 2.32 22.25 5.90
N ALA A 176 1.49 21.47 6.59
CA ALA A 176 0.66 21.97 7.69
C ALA A 176 1.36 21.95 9.05
N ILE A 177 2.21 20.95 9.33
CA ILE A 177 2.71 20.69 10.69
C ILE A 177 4.24 20.48 10.80
N PHE A 178 4.97 20.38 9.69
CA PHE A 178 6.44 20.30 9.70
C PHE A 178 7.07 21.65 9.33
N ARG A 179 8.29 21.92 9.84
CA ARG A 179 9.04 23.18 9.64
C ARG A 179 10.33 22.94 8.87
#